data_AF-A0A1L5NYE1-F1
#
_entry.id   AF-A0A1L5NYE1-F1
#
_cell.length_a   1.000
_cell.length_b   1.000
_cell.length_c   1.000
_cell.angle_alpha   90.00
_cell.angle_beta   90.00
_cell.angle_gamma   90.00
#
_symmetry.space_group_name_H-M   'P 1'
#
loop_
_entity.id
_entity.type
_entity.pdbx_description
1 polymer ?
#
loop_
_entity_poly.entity_id
_entity_poly.type
_entity_poly.pdbx_seq_one_letter_code
_entity_poly.pdbx_strand_id
1 'polypeptide(L)' 'MRGIQQKNLGNGHGLSDAEYEILVDVALGLTDKAIAQRKKLSLRSVQNRLQQLYEKLDIYEIPG' A
#
# COMPACT_ATOMS: atom_id res chain seq x y z
N MET A 1 -13.87 21.04 -1.15
CA MET A 1 -13.00 20.47 -2.19
C MET A 1 -13.51 19.06 -2.46
N ARG A 2 -13.92 18.80 -3.71
CA ARG A 2 -14.55 17.56 -4.23
C ARG A 2 -13.61 16.37 -3.95
N GLY A 3 -14.04 15.32 -3.27
CA GLY A 3 -14.97 14.33 -3.82
C GLY A 3 -14.24 13.24 -4.62
N ILE A 4 -13.13 12.70 -4.11
CA ILE A 4 -12.56 11.43 -4.59
C ILE A 4 -13.20 10.31 -3.76
N GLN A 5 -14.47 10.07 -4.07
CA GLN A 5 -15.26 9.02 -3.46
C GLN A 5 -14.83 7.68 -4.10
N GLN A 6 -14.21 6.85 -3.26
CA GLN A 6 -14.22 5.39 -3.27
C GLN A 6 -14.52 4.71 -4.62
N LYS A 7 -13.48 4.19 -5.27
CA LYS A 7 -13.64 3.11 -6.26
C LYS A 7 -13.91 1.80 -5.50
N ASN A 8 -15.09 1.70 -4.89
CA ASN A 8 -15.62 0.45 -4.37
C ASN A 8 -16.33 -0.29 -5.50
N LEU A 9 -15.59 -1.18 -6.17
CA LEU A 9 -16.15 -2.23 -7.03
C LEU A 9 -15.77 -3.56 -6.39
N GLY A 10 -16.70 -4.11 -5.60
CA GLY A 10 -16.58 -5.43 -4.98
C GLY A 10 -16.01 -5.39 -3.56
N ASN A 11 -16.66 -6.12 -2.66
CA ASN A 11 -16.46 -6.12 -1.21
C ASN A 11 -15.10 -6.70 -0.72
N GLY A 12 -13.98 -6.47 -1.43
CA GLY A 12 -12.67 -7.00 -1.08
C GLY A 12 -11.47 -6.65 -1.98
N HIS A 13 -11.59 -5.81 -3.02
CA HIS A 13 -10.55 -5.72 -4.07
C HIS A 13 -9.91 -4.33 -4.31
N GLY A 14 -10.14 -3.34 -3.45
CA GLY A 14 -9.54 -1.99 -3.57
C GLY A 14 -8.33 -1.77 -2.66
N LEU A 15 -7.36 -0.96 -3.13
CA LEU A 15 -6.34 -0.38 -2.25
C LEU A 15 -6.98 0.71 -1.38
N SER A 16 -6.70 0.69 -0.09
CA SER A 16 -6.97 1.82 0.80
C SER A 16 -6.08 3.01 0.43
N ASP A 17 -6.47 4.21 0.83
CA ASP A 17 -5.68 5.43 0.59
C ASP A 17 -4.24 5.28 1.10
N ALA A 18 -4.07 4.65 2.27
CA ALA A 18 -2.75 4.43 2.85
C ALA A 18 -1.91 3.39 2.08
N GLU A 19 -2.53 2.33 1.54
CA GLU A 19 -1.83 1.36 0.67
C GLU A 19 -1.47 1.98 -0.67
N TYR A 20 -2.36 2.78 -1.25
CA TYR A 20 -2.12 3.50 -2.49
C TYR A 20 -0.96 4.51 -2.32
N GLU A 21 -0.93 5.24 -1.22
CA GLU A 21 0.16 6.14 -0.90
C GLU A 21 1.51 5.43 -0.76
N ILE A 22 1.54 4.26 -0.12
CA ILE A 22 2.73 3.41 -0.03
C ILE A 22 3.15 2.93 -1.43
N LEU A 23 2.20 2.51 -2.27
CA LEU A 23 2.46 2.08 -3.65
C LEU A 23 3.12 3.20 -4.47
N VAL A 24 2.64 4.44 -4.34
CA VAL A 24 3.24 5.61 -5.00
C VAL A 24 4.68 5.83 -4.54
N ASP A 25 4.94 5.75 -3.23
CA ASP A 25 6.29 5.91 -2.70
C ASP A 25 7.24 4.80 -3.19
N VAL A 26 6.76 3.55 -3.29
CA VAL A 26 7.52 2.42 -3.87
C VAL A 26 7.81 2.66 -5.35
N ALA A 27 6.83 3.12 -6.13
CA ALA A 27 7.01 3.41 -7.55
C ALA A 27 8.03 4.53 -7.82
N LEU A 28 8.24 5.43 -6.84
CA LEU A 28 9.29 6.45 -6.86
C LEU A 28 10.66 5.92 -6.43
N GLY A 29 10.78 4.63 -6.11
CA GLY A 29 12.02 3.98 -5.68
C GLY A 29 12.39 4.24 -4.22
N LEU A 30 11.45 4.64 -3.37
CA LEU A 30 11.72 4.83 -1.95
C LEU A 30 11.86 3.48 -1.24
N THR A 31 12.84 3.40 -0.33
CA THR A 31 13.02 2.25 0.56
C THR A 31 12.05 2.32 1.74
N ASP A 32 11.74 1.19 2.39
CA ASP A 32 10.85 1.13 3.56
C ASP A 32 11.21 2.14 4.65
N LYS A 33 12.51 2.37 4.89
CA LYS A 33 13.00 3.35 5.86
C LYS A 33 12.68 4.78 5.45
N ALA A 34 12.87 5.11 4.17
CA ALA A 34 12.54 6.43 3.64
C ALA A 34 11.03 6.69 3.69
N ILE A 35 10.22 5.66 3.39
CA ILE A 35 8.76 5.71 3.48
C ILE A 35 8.32 5.91 4.94
N ALA A 36 8.89 5.15 5.87
CA ALA A 36 8.60 5.27 7.30
C ALA A 36 8.84 6.70 7.82
N GLN A 37 9.97 7.30 7.43
CA GLN A 37 10.30 8.69 7.77
C GLN A 37 9.32 9.68 7.14
N ARG A 38 9.05 9.57 5.83
CA ARG A 38 8.17 10.47 5.06
C ARG A 38 6.73 10.45 5.58
N LYS A 39 6.23 9.28 5.96
CA LYS A 39 4.84 9.06 6.43
C LYS A 39 4.69 9.12 7.95
N LYS A 40 5.79 9.30 8.70
CA LYS A 40 5.81 9.24 10.18
C LYS A 40 5.24 7.92 10.72
N LEU A 41 5.61 6.81 10.09
CA LEU A 41 5.22 5.46 10.47
C LEU A 41 6.41 4.71 11.09
N SER A 42 6.12 3.64 11.83
CA SER A 42 7.16 2.67 12.18
C SER A 42 7.53 1.84 10.94
N LEU A 43 8.77 1.33 10.91
CA LEU A 43 9.21 0.42 9.84
C LEU A 43 8.29 -0.79 9.71
N ARG A 44 7.86 -1.36 10.85
CA ARG A 44 6.93 -2.50 10.88
C ARG A 44 5.56 -2.15 10.25
N SER A 45 5.07 -0.94 10.46
CA SER A 45 3.80 -0.50 9.87
C SER A 45 3.91 -0.39 8.34
N VAL A 46 5.04 0.09 7.83
CA VAL A 46 5.32 0.10 6.38
C VAL A 46 5.36 -1.32 5.83
N GLN A 47 6.11 -2.22 6.49
CA GLN A 47 6.21 -3.62 6.09
C GLN A 47 4.85 -4.34 6.05
N ASN A 48 4.00 -4.14 7.07
CA ASN A 48 2.66 -4.73 7.09
C ASN A 48 1.78 -4.21 5.93
N ARG A 49 1.88 -2.91 5.62
CA ARG A 49 1.13 -2.31 4.52
C ARG A 49 1.62 -2.80 3.16
N LEU A 50 2.94 -2.95 2.99
CA LEU A 50 3.52 -3.55 1.79
C LEU A 50 3.07 -5.00 1.62
N GLN A 51 3.04 -5.78 2.71
CA GLN A 51 2.52 -7.15 2.66
C GLN A 51 1.06 -7.19 2.19
N GLN A 52 0.17 -6.42 2.80
CA GLN A 52 -1.24 -6.35 2.39
C GLN A 52 -1.42 -5.85 0.96
N LEU A 53 -0.63 -4.85 0.57
CA LEU A 53 -0.59 -4.33 -0.80
C LEU A 53 -0.20 -5.43 -1.80
N TYR A 54 0.85 -6.19 -1.50
CA TYR A 54 1.34 -7.24 -2.38
C TYR A 54 0.40 -8.45 -2.44
N GLU A 55 -0.25 -8.79 -1.33
CA GLU A 55 -1.33 -9.79 -1.29
C GLU A 55 -2.50 -9.36 -2.18
N LYS A 56 -2.93 -8.09 -2.11
CA LYS A 56 -4.03 -7.57 -2.96
C LYS A 56 -3.69 -7.45 -4.43
N LEU A 57 -2.41 -7.38 -4.77
CA LEU A 57 -1.92 -7.31 -6.14
C LEU A 57 -1.56 -8.68 -6.71
N ASP A 58 -1.80 -9.77 -5.96
CA ASP A 58 -1.44 -11.14 -6.33
C ASP A 58 0.03 -11.29 -6.76
N ILE A 59 0.93 -10.51 -6.14
CA ILE A 59 2.37 -10.48 -6.51
C ILE A 59 3.12 -11.66 -5.91
N TYR A 60 2.72 -12.12 -4.73
CA TYR A 60 3.29 -13.31 -4.11
C TYR A 60 2.32 -14.48 -4.29
N GLU A 61 2.53 -15.30 -5.32
CA GLU A 61 2.12 -16.69 -5.21
C GLU A 61 3.07 -17.37 -4.22
N ILE A 62 2.51 -17.92 -3.14
CA ILE A 62 3.26 -18.88 -2.33
C ILE A 62 3.42 -20.11 -3.24
N PRO A 63 4.65 -20.45 -3.69
CA PRO A 63 4.81 -21.68 -4.44
C PRO A 63 4.36 -22.84 -3.53
N GLY A 64 3.34 -23.56 -3.98
CA GLY A 64 2.85 -24.78 -3.35
C GLY A 64 3.84 -25.94 -3.47
#